data_AF-A0A379GDQ9-F1
#
_entry.id   AF-A0A379GDQ9-F1
#
_cell.length_a   1.000
_cell.length_b   1.000
_cell.length_c   1.000
_cell.angle_alpha   90.00
_cell.angle_beta   90.00
_cell.angle_gamma   90.00
#
_symmetry.space_group_name_H-M   'P 1'
#
loop_
_entity.id
_entity.type
_entity.pdbx_description
1 polymer ?
#
loop_
_entity_poly.entity_id
_entity_poly.type
_entity_poly.pdbx_seq_one_letter_code
_entity_poly.pdbx_strand_id
1 'polypeptide(L)'
;MGVLSSLAKDVPQFKQVLFNRQCNIKPSQRYLKWFKNANASEIEMALDYSDIPQHIARSLDNAALWAYRVCNEALQQANLIDNQSILDNTAMIVGVSSAGTEAFLPLFEQHIDDFR
;
A
#
# COMPACT_ATOMS: atom_id res chain seq x y z
N MET A 1 -14.13 5.96 -4.93
CA MET A 1 -12.96 6.18 -4.03
C MET A 1 -12.42 4.82 -3.66
N GLY A 2 -11.10 4.63 -3.57
CA GLY A 2 -10.52 3.42 -3.01
C GLY A 2 -9.67 3.74 -1.79
N VAL A 3 -9.57 2.79 -0.87
CA VAL A 3 -8.83 2.96 0.38
C VAL A 3 -8.07 1.69 0.71
N LEU A 4 -6.86 1.87 1.20
CA LEU A 4 -6.08 0.84 1.86
C LEU A 4 -5.42 1.45 3.09
N SER A 5 -5.60 0.79 4.23
CA SER A 5 -4.93 1.11 5.49
C SER A 5 -4.53 -0.19 6.19
N SER A 6 -3.78 -0.08 7.28
CA SER A 6 -3.37 -1.24 8.08
C SER A 6 -4.52 -2.02 8.71
N LEU A 7 -5.75 -1.48 8.72
CA LEU A 7 -6.94 -2.13 9.29
C LEU A 7 -8.07 -2.36 8.28
N ALA A 8 -7.94 -1.85 7.06
CA ALA A 8 -9.00 -1.91 6.08
C ALA A 8 -8.44 -2.02 4.67
N LYS A 9 -9.01 -2.96 3.92
CA LYS A 9 -8.72 -3.11 2.49
C LYS A 9 -9.80 -2.47 1.61
N ASP A 10 -10.87 -1.93 2.14
CA ASP A 10 -11.89 -1.34 1.30
C ASP A 10 -12.65 -0.25 2.04
N VAL A 11 -13.39 0.55 1.29
CA VAL A 11 -14.19 1.65 1.85
C VAL A 11 -15.21 1.16 2.90
N PRO A 12 -15.94 0.05 2.72
CA PRO A 12 -16.81 -0.49 3.75
C PRO A 12 -16.09 -0.81 5.07
N GLN A 13 -14.97 -1.52 5.03
CA GLN A 13 -14.17 -1.84 6.22
C GLN A 13 -13.59 -0.56 6.84
N PHE A 14 -13.09 0.35 6.01
CA PHE A 14 -12.50 1.60 6.48
C PHE A 14 -13.52 2.45 7.24
N LYS A 15 -14.77 2.52 6.76
CA LYS A 15 -15.87 3.17 7.49
C LYS A 15 -16.07 2.55 8.87
N GLN A 16 -16.09 1.22 8.97
CA GLN A 16 -16.24 0.53 10.25
C GLN A 16 -15.08 0.83 11.20
N VAL A 17 -13.84 0.74 10.71
CA VAL A 17 -12.62 1.08 11.46
C VAL A 17 -12.68 2.51 12.01
N LEU A 18 -13.08 3.47 11.17
CA LEU A 18 -13.24 4.88 11.56
C LEU A 18 -14.32 5.06 12.63
N PHE A 19 -15.53 4.52 12.44
CA PHE A 19 -16.62 4.67 13.41
C PHE A 19 -16.30 3.99 14.74
N ASN A 20 -15.58 2.87 14.70
CA ASN A 20 -15.12 2.15 15.89
C ASN A 20 -13.86 2.77 16.52
N ARG A 21 -13.29 3.83 15.93
CA ARG A 21 -12.10 4.55 16.42
C ARG A 21 -10.91 3.62 16.66
N GLN A 22 -10.74 2.62 15.79
CA GLN A 22 -9.66 1.65 15.92
C GLN A 22 -8.33 2.26 15.47
N CYS A 23 -7.27 2.03 16.24
CA CYS A 23 -5.90 2.45 15.95
C CYS A 23 -5.00 1.21 15.89
N ASN A 24 -4.15 1.12 14.87
CA ASN A 24 -3.23 0.00 14.68
C ASN A 24 -1.76 0.40 14.78
N ILE A 25 -1.47 1.51 15.46
CA ILE A 25 -0.10 1.85 15.81
C ILE A 25 0.34 0.87 16.90
N LYS A 26 1.31 0.03 16.58
CA LYS A 26 1.87 -0.99 17.47
C LYS A 26 3.36 -1.18 17.17
N PRO A 27 4.13 -1.90 18.01
CA PRO A 27 5.52 -2.22 17.70
C PRO A 27 5.63 -2.85 16.30
N SER A 28 6.45 -2.24 15.46
CA SER A 28 6.63 -2.61 14.06
C SER A 28 7.28 -3.99 13.95
N GLN A 29 6.78 -4.85 13.08
CA GLN A 29 7.44 -6.13 12.82
C GLN A 29 8.72 -5.92 11.99
N ARG A 30 8.69 -4.96 11.06
CA ARG A 30 9.79 -4.70 10.12
C ARG A 30 10.91 -3.86 10.71
N TYR A 31 10.58 -2.80 11.44
CA TYR A 31 11.49 -1.74 11.86
C TYR A 31 12.03 -1.90 13.27
N LEU A 32 11.38 -2.70 14.14
CA LEU A 32 11.79 -2.84 15.54
C LEU A 32 13.17 -3.51 15.69
N LYS A 33 13.58 -4.31 14.70
CA LYS A 33 14.95 -4.85 14.61
C LYS A 33 16.02 -3.75 14.51
N TRP A 34 15.67 -2.60 13.94
CA TRP A 34 16.60 -1.53 13.58
C TRP A 34 16.49 -0.31 14.48
N PHE A 35 15.29 -0.01 14.96
CA PHE A 35 15.03 1.17 15.79
C PHE A 35 14.31 0.78 17.08
N LYS A 36 14.94 1.09 18.21
CA LYS A 36 14.35 0.88 19.54
C LYS A 36 13.06 1.70 19.64
N ASN A 37 11.96 1.04 20.03
CA ASN A 37 10.62 1.61 20.11
C ASN A 37 9.99 2.01 18.76
N ALA A 38 10.40 1.39 17.65
CA ALA A 38 9.70 1.57 16.38
C ALA A 38 8.24 1.11 16.48
N ASN A 39 7.31 2.06 16.46
CA ASN A 39 5.88 1.79 16.32
C ASN A 39 5.43 2.20 14.93
N ALA A 40 4.66 1.35 14.26
CA ALA A 40 4.15 1.62 12.92
C ALA A 40 2.72 1.09 12.75
N SER A 41 2.02 1.66 11.78
CA SER A 41 0.71 1.19 11.32
C SER A 41 0.91 0.42 10.02
N GLU A 42 1.40 -0.81 10.13
CA GLU A 42 1.82 -1.62 8.98
C GLU A 42 0.64 -2.34 8.33
N ILE A 43 0.67 -2.46 7.00
CA ILE A 43 -0.27 -3.31 6.26
C ILE A 43 0.27 -4.75 6.33
N GLU A 44 -0.25 -5.51 7.30
CA GLU A 44 0.14 -6.91 7.52
C GLU A 44 -0.83 -7.91 6.86
N MET A 45 -2.01 -7.44 6.45
CA MET A 45 -3.01 -8.27 5.79
C MET A 45 -2.56 -8.70 4.40
N ALA A 46 -2.87 -9.95 4.04
CA ALA A 46 -2.65 -10.43 2.69
C ALA A 46 -3.54 -9.65 1.70
N LEU A 47 -2.90 -9.15 0.64
CA LEU A 47 -3.56 -8.46 -0.46
C LEU A 47 -3.58 -9.37 -1.68
N ASP A 48 -4.67 -9.31 -2.43
CA ASP A 48 -4.85 -10.07 -3.67
C ASP A 48 -4.45 -9.20 -4.86
N TYR A 49 -3.62 -9.77 -5.73
CA TYR A 49 -3.11 -9.19 -6.98
C TYR A 49 -3.19 -10.22 -8.12
N SER A 50 -4.10 -11.19 -8.01
CA SER A 50 -4.28 -12.25 -9.00
C SER A 50 -4.83 -11.73 -10.35
N ASP A 51 -5.34 -10.51 -10.38
CA ASP A 51 -5.84 -9.81 -11.56
C ASP A 51 -4.73 -9.19 -12.43
N ILE A 52 -3.49 -9.14 -11.93
CA ILE A 52 -2.31 -8.73 -12.72
C ILE A 52 -1.34 -9.90 -12.93
N PRO A 53 -0.60 -9.94 -14.06
CA PRO A 53 0.40 -10.96 -14.30
C PRO A 53 1.43 -11.05 -13.17
N GLN A 54 1.69 -12.26 -12.66
CA GLN A 54 2.54 -12.48 -11.49
C GLN A 54 3.96 -11.89 -11.63
N HIS A 55 4.52 -11.87 -12.84
CA HIS A 55 5.83 -11.28 -13.09
C HIS A 55 5.83 -9.75 -12.91
N ILE A 56 4.73 -9.08 -13.25
CA ILE A 56 4.54 -7.64 -13.00
C ILE A 56 4.41 -7.40 -11.51
N ALA A 57 3.52 -8.14 -10.84
CA ALA A 57 3.30 -8.01 -9.40
C ALA A 57 4.60 -8.14 -8.60
N ARG A 58 5.49 -9.07 -8.98
CA ARG A 58 6.80 -9.29 -8.33
C ARG A 58 7.84 -8.21 -8.63
N SER A 59 7.65 -7.43 -9.69
CA SER A 59 8.58 -6.36 -10.10
C SER A 59 8.27 -5.01 -9.46
N LEU A 60 7.10 -4.85 -8.86
CA LEU A 60 6.61 -3.60 -8.29
C LEU A 60 6.85 -3.56 -6.78
N ASP A 61 7.11 -2.35 -6.26
CA ASP A 61 7.15 -2.12 -4.82
C ASP A 61 5.74 -2.08 -4.23
N ASN A 62 5.68 -2.08 -2.89
CA ASN A 62 4.42 -1.99 -2.17
C ASN A 62 3.63 -0.72 -2.51
N ALA A 63 4.29 0.42 -2.72
CA ALA A 63 3.60 1.68 -3.00
C ALA A 63 2.85 1.63 -4.34
N ALA A 64 3.48 1.10 -5.38
CA ALA A 64 2.86 0.88 -6.69
C ALA A 64 1.72 -0.13 -6.62
N LEU A 65 1.92 -1.25 -5.91
CA LEU A 65 0.88 -2.27 -5.70
C LEU A 65 -0.32 -1.74 -4.89
N TRP A 66 -0.08 -0.92 -3.87
CA TRP A 66 -1.13 -0.27 -3.09
C TRP A 66 -1.88 0.78 -3.92
N ALA A 67 -1.16 1.59 -4.70
CA ALA A 67 -1.75 2.56 -5.62
C ALA A 67 -2.65 1.88 -6.66
N TYR A 68 -2.16 0.82 -7.30
CA TYR A 68 -2.95 -0.01 -8.22
C TYR A 68 -4.27 -0.45 -7.57
N ARG A 69 -4.16 -1.01 -6.37
CA ARG A 69 -5.31 -1.56 -5.64
C ARG A 69 -6.36 -0.49 -5.31
N VAL A 70 -5.96 0.66 -4.78
CA VAL A 70 -6.92 1.73 -4.44
C VAL A 70 -7.51 2.38 -5.68
N CYS A 71 -6.76 2.46 -6.79
CA CYS A 71 -7.30 2.88 -8.08
C CYS A 71 -8.33 1.89 -8.62
N ASN A 72 -8.04 0.59 -8.55
CA ASN A 72 -8.96 -0.47 -8.98
C ASN A 72 -10.29 -0.38 -8.23
N GLU A 73 -10.26 -0.30 -6.90
CA GLU A 73 -11.47 -0.12 -6.08
C GLU A 73 -12.21 1.19 -6.43
N ALA A 74 -11.47 2.29 -6.67
CA ALA A 74 -12.08 3.56 -7.02
C ALA A 74 -12.85 3.50 -8.36
N LEU A 75 -12.28 2.82 -9.36
CA LEU A 75 -12.91 2.64 -10.68
C LEU A 75 -14.11 1.69 -10.59
N GLN A 76 -14.02 0.61 -9.80
CA GLN A 76 -15.14 -0.29 -9.54
C GLN A 76 -16.31 0.43 -8.90
N GLN A 77 -16.07 1.23 -7.85
CA GLN A 77 -17.12 2.01 -7.20
C GLN A 77 -17.76 3.07 -8.12
N ALA A 78 -17.00 3.58 -9.08
CA ALA A 78 -17.50 4.51 -10.09
C ALA A 78 -18.18 3.82 -11.28
N ASN A 79 -18.15 2.48 -11.34
CA ASN A 79 -18.58 1.69 -12.49
C ASN A 79 -17.87 2.08 -13.81
N LEU A 80 -16.57 2.33 -13.73
CA LEU A 80 -15.73 2.82 -14.85
C LEU A 80 -14.64 1.83 -15.27
N ILE A 81 -14.47 0.71 -14.57
CA ILE A 81 -13.36 -0.23 -14.79
C ILE A 81 -13.30 -0.78 -16.22
N ASP A 82 -14.46 -0.96 -16.86
CA ASP A 82 -14.56 -1.48 -18.23
C ASP A 82 -14.81 -0.38 -19.29
N ASN A 83 -14.79 0.91 -18.90
CA ASN A 83 -15.09 2.01 -19.79
C ASN A 83 -13.82 2.56 -20.47
N GLN A 84 -13.33 1.83 -21.47
CA GLN A 84 -12.07 2.15 -22.15
C GLN A 84 -12.01 3.59 -22.70
N SER A 85 -13.10 4.09 -23.27
CA SER A 85 -13.16 5.46 -23.82
C SER A 85 -12.88 6.53 -22.75
N ILE A 86 -13.40 6.34 -21.53
CA ILE A 86 -13.11 7.24 -20.42
C ILE A 86 -11.69 7.02 -19.91
N LEU A 87 -11.25 5.78 -19.76
CA LEU A 87 -9.91 5.44 -19.25
C LEU A 87 -8.80 5.98 -20.15
N ASP A 88 -8.95 5.91 -21.47
CA ASP A 88 -8.00 6.44 -22.46
C ASP A 88 -7.80 7.97 -22.33
N ASN A 89 -8.81 8.67 -21.82
CA ASN A 89 -8.80 10.12 -21.62
C ASN A 89 -8.60 10.50 -20.14
N THR A 90 -8.22 9.55 -19.28
CA THR A 90 -8.03 9.77 -17.85
C THR A 90 -6.55 9.99 -17.52
N ALA A 91 -6.27 11.05 -16.78
CA ALA A 91 -4.95 11.29 -16.20
C ALA A 91 -4.88 10.75 -14.76
N MET A 92 -3.72 10.21 -14.38
CA MET A 92 -3.43 9.79 -13.01
C MET A 92 -2.38 10.71 -12.39
N ILE A 93 -2.70 11.25 -11.21
CA ILE A 93 -1.79 12.08 -10.42
C ILE A 93 -1.53 11.36 -9.10
N VAL A 94 -0.27 11.13 -8.76
CA VAL A 94 0.13 10.41 -7.54
C VAL A 94 1.01 11.31 -6.67
N GLY A 95 0.63 11.45 -5.40
CA GLY A 95 1.46 12.06 -4.38
C GLY A 95 2.08 10.98 -3.50
N VAL A 96 3.42 10.94 -3.41
CA VAL A 96 4.15 10.02 -2.54
C VAL A 96 5.15 10.81 -1.71
N SER A 97 5.04 10.76 -0.39
CA SER A 97 5.94 11.50 0.52
C SER A 97 7.15 10.66 0.98
N SER A 98 7.17 9.36 0.69
CA SER A 98 8.21 8.42 1.15
C SER A 98 8.57 7.36 0.10
N ALA A 99 8.64 7.76 -1.18
CA ALA A 99 8.92 6.85 -2.30
C ALA A 99 10.29 6.15 -2.18
N GLY A 100 11.24 6.77 -1.49
CA GLY A 100 12.55 6.19 -1.26
C GLY A 100 12.57 5.06 -0.24
N THR A 101 11.59 4.97 0.68
CA THR A 101 11.71 4.05 1.82
C THR A 101 11.88 2.60 1.37
N GLU A 102 11.06 2.11 0.44
CA GLU A 102 11.19 0.73 -0.08
C GLU A 102 12.44 0.55 -0.95
N ALA A 103 12.89 1.57 -1.67
CA ALA A 103 14.11 1.49 -2.48
C ALA A 103 15.40 1.49 -1.65
N PHE A 104 15.39 2.19 -0.50
CA PHE A 104 16.51 2.24 0.44
C PHE A 104 16.42 1.15 1.52
N LEU A 105 15.27 0.50 1.71
CA LEU A 105 15.10 -0.61 2.65
C LEU A 105 16.11 -1.73 2.43
N PRO A 106 16.38 -2.21 1.20
CA PRO A 106 17.45 -3.16 0.94
C PRO A 106 18.83 -2.69 1.37
N LEU A 107 19.12 -1.38 1.29
CA LEU A 107 20.39 -0.83 1.79
C LEU A 107 20.49 -0.92 3.31
N PHE A 108 19.37 -1.02 4.04
CA PHE A 108 19.37 -1.27 5.48
C PHE A 108 19.15 -2.75 5.86
N GLU A 109 18.43 -3.50 5.05
CA GLU A 109 18.08 -4.90 5.27
C GLU A 109 19.16 -5.88 4.76
N GLN A 110 19.91 -5.51 3.71
CA GLN A 110 21.00 -6.30 3.12
C GLN A 110 22.36 -5.92 3.71
N HIS A 111 22.35 -5.56 5.00
CA HIS A 111 23.50 -5.06 5.77
C HIS A 111 23.90 -3.65 5.30
N ILE A 112 24.96 -3.02 5.77
CA ILE A 112 26.13 -3.32 4.93
C ILE A 112 27.44 -3.57 5.68
N ASP A 113 27.59 -3.16 6.94
CA ASP A 113 28.43 -3.82 7.96
C ASP A 113 28.21 -3.25 9.39
N ASP A 114 27.75 -2.00 9.59
CA ASP A 114 26.79 -1.67 10.69
C ASP A 114 25.86 -0.47 10.45
N PHE A 115 25.83 -0.04 9.20
CA PHE A 115 25.87 1.35 8.76
C PHE A 115 27.18 2.08 9.09
N ARG A 116 28.12 1.45 9.82
CA ARG A 116 29.59 1.47 9.65
C ARG A 116 30.41 0.42 10.42
#